data_AF-A0A7D9DHG5-F1
#
_entry.id   AF-A0A7D9DHG5-F1
#
_cell.length_a   1.000
_cell.length_b   1.000
_cell.length_c   1.000
_cell.angle_alpha   90.00
_cell.angle_beta   90.00
_cell.angle_gamma   90.00
#
_symmetry.space_group_name_H-M   'P 1'
#
loop_
_entity.id
_entity.type
_entity.pdbx_description
1 polymer ?
#
loop_
_entity_poly.entity_id
_entity_poly.type
_entity_poly.pdbx_seq_one_letter_code
_entity_poly.pdbx_strand_id
1 'polypeptide(L)'
;MNTTERELQPGFRRSRMTSVKGPRTRSVVTFNPTTISPGEELYINIPKLKPDSCLVPESLALLFDFKNSNTKSHFNNNLSKLIAKRLQIKVAGETAYDCSGESLYEIYKDLWLTLGDRKKMTEQGLASENLRKLISGDDSGVKVGDANKVADGLLHSVYGSKLRKPIDKIIADHGLYTPFSMNNNPMYILTLPQSDEIMTAQGGEAKGNYKLDNLELEYETIENDALASEVSRMYSTGRSLSYKHVTLMRTSNWDKDLTIVNENINIPRKSMSAIVLLFTNRVITNSEEYIYPNIDKVNLTIEGVPNAVFSQGLHKNRFFEEAKRFFCPMCEKSMADEFMSISRFFSSGFALVIDLRTTQDDTTGGGRKIVNTQSGVLMEIKKQATTADVQCNIFVVSDALLNFANRDLSSIQY
;
A
#
# COMPACT_ATOMS: atom_id res chain seq x y z
N MET A 1 -9.15 -16.02 -19.79
CA MET A 1 -10.54 -15.53 -19.83
C MET A 1 -10.85 -15.01 -21.23
N ASN A 2 -11.98 -15.43 -21.80
CA ASN A 2 -12.38 -15.17 -23.18
C ASN A 2 -12.72 -13.68 -23.42
N THR A 3 -12.39 -13.23 -24.62
CA THR A 3 -12.46 -11.87 -25.17
C THR A 3 -13.86 -11.26 -25.24
N THR A 4 -14.91 -11.98 -24.86
CA THR A 4 -16.31 -11.63 -25.13
C THR A 4 -17.01 -10.82 -24.04
N GLU A 5 -16.47 -10.67 -22.83
CA GLU A 5 -17.06 -9.78 -21.80
C GLU A 5 -16.62 -8.31 -21.91
N ARG A 6 -15.61 -7.99 -22.73
CA ARG A 6 -15.13 -6.60 -22.93
C ARG A 6 -16.05 -5.76 -23.83
N GLU A 7 -17.01 -6.36 -24.51
CA GLU A 7 -17.85 -5.68 -25.51
C GLU A 7 -19.18 -5.15 -24.95
N LEU A 8 -19.48 -5.34 -23.67
CA LEU A 8 -20.77 -4.94 -23.06
C LEU A 8 -20.76 -3.58 -22.34
N GLN A 9 -19.70 -2.77 -22.46
CA GLN A 9 -19.68 -1.41 -21.91
C GLN A 9 -19.90 -0.35 -23.00
N PRO A 10 -21.02 0.39 -23.00
CA PRO A 10 -21.31 1.46 -23.97
C PRO A 10 -20.34 2.67 -23.92
N GLY A 11 -19.40 2.68 -22.96
CA GLY A 11 -18.39 3.73 -22.76
C GLY A 11 -16.95 3.30 -23.02
N PHE A 12 -16.68 2.04 -23.39
CA PHE A 12 -15.32 1.56 -23.59
C PHE A 12 -14.72 2.11 -24.89
N ARG A 13 -14.04 3.26 -24.79
CA ARG A 13 -13.21 3.77 -25.88
C ARG A 13 -11.84 3.10 -25.81
N ARG A 14 -11.44 2.37 -26.87
CA ARG A 14 -10.01 2.09 -27.12
C ARG A 14 -9.25 3.41 -27.00
N SER A 15 -8.08 3.38 -26.35
CA SER A 15 -7.16 4.51 -26.24
C SER A 15 -7.10 5.26 -27.58
N ARG A 16 -7.63 6.49 -27.60
CA ARG A 16 -7.30 7.42 -28.68
C ARG A 16 -5.87 7.83 -28.38
N MET A 17 -4.92 7.40 -29.22
CA MET A 17 -3.55 7.92 -29.21
C MET A 17 -3.61 9.44 -29.35
N THR A 18 -3.65 10.11 -28.21
CA THR A 18 -3.58 11.55 -28.03
C THR A 18 -2.34 11.80 -27.19
N SER A 19 -1.22 11.18 -27.58
CA SER A 19 0.04 11.37 -26.88
C SER A 19 0.78 12.53 -27.52
N VAL A 20 0.72 13.67 -26.86
CA VAL A 20 1.77 14.68 -26.97
C VAL A 20 3.09 14.02 -26.55
N LYS A 21 4.09 14.08 -27.44
CA LYS A 21 5.43 13.54 -27.23
C LYS A 21 6.33 14.68 -26.78
N GLY A 22 7.02 14.51 -25.66
CA GLY A 22 8.08 15.42 -25.21
C GLY A 22 9.31 14.63 -24.77
N PRO A 23 10.50 15.24 -24.74
CA PRO A 23 11.68 14.64 -24.16
C PRO A 23 11.42 14.29 -22.69
N ARG A 24 11.74 13.04 -22.31
CA ARG A 24 11.65 12.55 -20.93
C ARG A 24 13.03 12.60 -20.29
N THR A 25 13.10 13.12 -19.07
CA THR A 25 14.33 13.18 -18.27
C THR A 25 14.09 12.54 -16.92
N ARG A 26 14.99 11.62 -16.52
CA ARG A 26 15.03 11.07 -15.16
C ARG A 26 15.99 11.91 -14.33
N SER A 27 15.55 12.36 -13.16
CA SER A 27 16.32 13.16 -12.23
C SER A 27 16.42 12.46 -10.90
N VAL A 28 17.62 12.52 -10.31
CA VAL A 28 17.89 12.06 -8.95
C VAL A 28 18.55 13.22 -8.23
N VAL A 29 17.91 13.71 -7.18
CA VAL A 29 18.34 14.89 -6.44
C VAL A 29 18.59 14.51 -5.00
N THR A 30 19.72 14.92 -4.43
CA THR A 30 20.03 14.72 -3.02
C THR A 30 18.93 15.34 -2.14
N PHE A 31 18.39 14.54 -1.23
CA PHE A 31 17.34 14.96 -0.32
C PHE A 31 17.96 15.65 0.91
N ASN A 32 17.24 16.61 1.51
CA ASN A 32 17.63 17.25 2.75
C ASN A 32 16.50 17.10 3.78
N PRO A 33 16.72 16.42 4.92
CA PRO A 33 17.99 15.84 5.40
C PRO A 33 18.45 14.65 4.56
N THR A 34 19.76 14.40 4.48
CA THR A 34 20.31 13.22 3.76
C THR A 34 20.17 11.92 4.54
N THR A 35 19.74 12.00 5.81
CA THR A 35 19.67 10.85 6.69
C THR A 35 18.48 10.94 7.64
N ILE A 36 17.95 9.80 8.07
CA ILE A 36 16.86 9.72 9.05
C ILE A 36 16.96 8.45 9.92
N SER A 37 16.64 8.60 11.20
CA SER A 37 16.70 7.54 12.21
C SER A 37 15.33 6.92 12.51
N PRO A 38 15.28 5.74 13.18
CA PRO A 38 14.03 5.06 13.52
C PRO A 38 13.12 5.92 14.38
N GLY A 39 11.81 5.88 14.11
CA GLY A 39 10.81 6.68 14.83
C GLY A 39 10.69 8.15 14.42
N GLU A 40 11.59 8.67 13.59
CA GLU A 40 11.54 10.05 13.10
C GLU A 40 10.55 10.21 11.93
N GLU A 41 10.20 11.46 11.63
CA GLU A 41 9.34 11.84 10.51
C GLU A 41 10.14 12.49 9.39
N LEU A 42 9.95 12.01 8.16
CA LEU A 42 10.51 12.59 6.95
C LEU A 42 9.45 13.41 6.21
N TYR A 43 9.75 14.68 5.93
CA TYR A 43 8.86 15.61 5.23
C TYR A 43 9.28 15.74 3.77
N ILE A 44 8.56 15.08 2.87
CA ILE A 44 8.88 15.02 1.44
C ILE A 44 7.98 15.98 0.66
N ASN A 45 8.60 17.01 0.09
CA ASN A 45 7.95 17.94 -0.82
C ASN A 45 8.18 17.53 -2.26
N ILE A 46 7.18 17.78 -3.12
CA ILE A 46 7.34 17.65 -4.56
C ILE A 46 8.41 18.65 -5.05
N PRO A 47 9.32 18.22 -5.95
CA PRO A 47 10.35 19.08 -6.49
C PRO A 47 9.75 20.27 -7.25
N LYS A 48 10.38 21.43 -7.13
CA LYS A 48 10.05 22.58 -7.97
C LYS A 48 10.55 22.29 -9.39
N LEU A 49 9.62 21.96 -10.28
CA LEU A 49 9.92 21.76 -11.70
C LEU A 49 9.94 23.09 -12.45
N LYS A 50 10.31 23.09 -13.73
CA LYS A 50 10.17 24.24 -14.63
C LYS A 50 8.71 24.39 -15.09
N PRO A 51 8.27 25.60 -15.51
CA PRO A 51 6.88 25.83 -15.95
C PRO A 51 6.41 24.96 -17.12
N ASP A 52 7.35 24.55 -17.97
CA ASP A 52 7.15 23.73 -19.17
C ASP A 52 7.18 22.22 -18.89
N SER A 53 7.39 21.82 -17.64
CA SER A 53 7.71 20.44 -17.27
C SER A 53 6.57 19.76 -16.52
N CYS A 54 6.22 18.56 -16.97
CA CYS A 54 5.24 17.68 -16.32
C CYS A 54 5.92 16.49 -15.65
N LEU A 55 5.61 16.23 -14.39
CA LEU A 55 5.96 15.00 -13.68
C LEU A 55 5.24 13.80 -14.33
N VAL A 56 6.01 12.75 -14.58
CA VAL A 56 5.49 11.46 -15.05
C VAL A 56 4.85 10.73 -13.86
N PRO A 57 3.60 10.25 -13.97
CA PRO A 57 2.97 9.43 -12.94
C PRO A 57 3.80 8.17 -12.64
N GLU A 58 3.73 7.65 -11.42
CA GLU A 58 4.45 6.44 -10.98
C GLU A 58 5.99 6.56 -10.93
N SER A 59 6.54 7.75 -11.25
CA SER A 59 7.99 7.98 -11.25
C SER A 59 8.55 8.48 -9.92
N LEU A 60 7.72 9.01 -9.02
CA LEU A 60 8.20 9.71 -7.83
C LEU A 60 8.55 8.71 -6.72
N ALA A 61 9.82 8.64 -6.35
CA ALA A 61 10.32 7.71 -5.35
C ALA A 61 11.43 8.29 -4.47
N LEU A 62 11.49 7.81 -3.24
CA LEU A 62 12.59 8.02 -2.32
C LEU A 62 13.62 6.91 -2.52
N LEU A 63 14.86 7.26 -2.84
CA LEU A 63 16.00 6.35 -2.83
C LEU A 63 16.79 6.51 -1.53
N PHE A 64 17.34 5.42 -1.02
CA PHE A 64 18.11 5.43 0.23
C PHE A 64 19.04 4.23 0.35
N ASP A 65 20.11 4.40 1.10
CA ASP A 65 20.96 3.30 1.55
C ASP A 65 20.51 2.84 2.93
N PHE A 66 20.43 1.53 3.13
CA PHE A 66 20.12 0.95 4.43
C PHE A 66 21.40 0.73 5.24
N LYS A 67 21.52 1.39 6.41
CA LYS A 67 22.64 1.19 7.33
C LYS A 67 22.18 0.42 8.56
N ASN A 68 22.86 -0.67 8.84
CA ASN A 68 22.62 -1.53 9.99
C ASN A 68 23.80 -1.45 10.96
N SER A 69 23.51 -1.36 12.26
CA SER A 69 24.53 -1.32 13.30
C SER A 69 25.01 -2.70 13.75
N ASN A 70 24.31 -3.79 13.41
CA ASN A 70 24.68 -5.16 13.80
C ASN A 70 24.73 -6.08 12.56
N THR A 71 25.93 -6.51 12.19
CA THR A 71 26.20 -7.38 11.03
C THR A 71 25.58 -8.77 11.13
N LYS A 72 25.09 -9.20 12.30
CA LYS A 72 24.33 -10.45 12.48
C LYS A 72 22.81 -10.27 12.41
N SER A 73 22.36 -9.10 11.96
CA SER A 73 20.95 -8.81 11.76
C SER A 73 20.70 -8.32 10.34
N HIS A 74 19.47 -8.42 9.88
CA HIS A 74 19.04 -7.93 8.58
C HIS A 74 17.59 -7.51 8.64
N PHE A 75 17.15 -6.73 7.65
CA PHE A 75 15.76 -6.30 7.59
C PHE A 75 14.80 -7.42 7.13
N ASN A 76 13.55 -7.32 7.59
CA ASN A 76 12.42 -8.17 7.21
C ASN A 76 12.02 -7.92 5.75
N ASN A 77 11.40 -8.92 5.10
CA ASN A 77 11.06 -8.80 3.69
C ASN A 77 10.15 -7.58 3.39
N ASN A 78 10.29 -7.02 2.18
CA ASN A 78 9.52 -5.86 1.70
C ASN A 78 9.83 -4.54 2.46
N LEU A 79 11.12 -4.21 2.55
CA LEU A 79 11.62 -3.08 3.36
C LEU A 79 11.01 -1.72 2.96
N SER A 80 10.82 -1.44 1.67
CA SER A 80 10.29 -0.13 1.21
C SER A 80 8.88 0.16 1.74
N LYS A 81 8.07 -0.89 1.96
CA LYS A 81 6.75 -0.77 2.58
C LYS A 81 6.87 -0.75 4.09
N LEU A 82 7.76 -1.57 4.66
CA LEU A 82 8.02 -1.61 6.11
C LEU A 82 8.43 -0.25 6.70
N ILE A 83 9.27 0.51 6.00
CA ILE A 83 9.73 1.83 6.50
C ILE A 83 8.61 2.89 6.59
N ALA A 84 7.41 2.59 6.08
CA ALA A 84 6.24 3.46 6.21
C ALA A 84 5.33 2.96 7.33
N LYS A 85 5.69 3.22 8.59
CA LYS A 85 4.78 2.93 9.71
C LYS A 85 3.51 3.76 9.57
N ARG A 86 3.69 5.06 9.35
CA ARG A 86 2.61 5.99 9.02
C ARG A 86 2.94 6.75 7.76
N LEU A 87 1.95 6.91 6.89
CA LEU A 87 2.01 7.84 5.76
C LEU A 87 0.89 8.86 5.92
N GLN A 88 1.26 10.14 5.91
CA GLN A 88 0.32 11.25 5.78
C GLN A 88 0.58 12.01 4.50
N ILE A 89 -0.49 12.53 3.90
CA ILE A 89 -0.40 13.42 2.75
C ILE A 89 -1.21 14.67 3.07
N LYS A 90 -0.55 15.83 3.04
CA LYS A 90 -1.18 17.13 3.27
C LYS A 90 -1.21 17.95 2.00
N VAL A 91 -2.33 18.60 1.72
CA VAL A 91 -2.51 19.53 0.59
C VAL A 91 -3.05 20.83 1.15
N ALA A 92 -2.34 21.95 0.91
CA ALA A 92 -2.71 23.25 1.46
C ALA A 92 -2.88 23.25 3.01
N GLY A 93 -2.13 22.40 3.72
CA GLY A 93 -2.23 22.23 5.17
C GLY A 93 -3.30 21.22 5.65
N GLU A 94 -4.26 20.88 4.80
CA GLU A 94 -5.32 19.91 5.09
C GLU A 94 -4.85 18.46 4.88
N THR A 95 -5.25 17.54 5.75
CA THR A 95 -4.88 16.12 5.65
C THR A 95 -5.72 15.41 4.61
N ALA A 96 -5.14 15.13 3.44
CA ALA A 96 -5.78 14.34 2.39
C ALA A 96 -5.75 12.83 2.66
N TYR A 97 -4.68 12.34 3.28
CA TYR A 97 -4.50 10.92 3.56
C TYR A 97 -3.76 10.76 4.90
N ASP A 98 -4.18 9.79 5.71
CA ASP A 98 -3.49 9.42 6.94
C ASP A 98 -3.75 7.96 7.30
N CYS A 99 -2.69 7.15 7.24
CA CYS A 99 -2.73 5.75 7.64
C CYS A 99 -1.56 5.44 8.57
N SER A 100 -1.83 5.16 9.85
CA SER A 100 -0.83 4.79 10.86
C SER A 100 -0.44 3.30 10.87
N GLY A 101 -1.05 2.50 10.00
CA GLY A 101 -0.72 1.10 9.75
C GLY A 101 -0.40 0.86 8.28
N GLU A 102 0.24 1.84 7.64
CA GLU A 102 0.50 1.85 6.19
C GLU A 102 1.32 0.64 5.77
N SER A 103 2.37 0.31 6.52
CA SER A 103 3.23 -0.86 6.27
C SER A 103 2.43 -2.16 6.25
N LEU A 104 1.58 -2.40 7.24
CA LEU A 104 0.75 -3.61 7.32
C LEU A 104 -0.17 -3.74 6.11
N TYR A 105 -0.87 -2.66 5.75
CA TYR A 105 -1.82 -2.69 4.65
C TYR A 105 -1.13 -2.90 3.29
N GLU A 106 -0.06 -2.15 3.02
CA GLU A 106 0.65 -2.20 1.74
C GLU A 106 1.42 -3.52 1.56
N ILE A 107 2.03 -4.06 2.62
CA ILE A 107 2.68 -5.39 2.56
C ILE A 107 1.64 -6.47 2.25
N TYR A 108 0.47 -6.42 2.90
CA TYR A 108 -0.60 -7.37 2.62
C TYR A 108 -1.05 -7.30 1.16
N LYS A 109 -1.21 -6.07 0.62
CA LYS A 109 -1.56 -5.85 -0.79
C LYS A 109 -0.55 -6.50 -1.73
N ASP A 110 0.75 -6.37 -1.45
CA ASP A 110 1.80 -6.95 -2.29
C ASP A 110 1.77 -8.50 -2.31
N LEU A 111 1.17 -9.16 -1.31
CA LEU A 111 1.00 -10.62 -1.31
C LEU A 111 0.11 -11.13 -2.46
N TRP A 112 -0.72 -10.25 -3.02
CA TRP A 112 -1.65 -10.60 -4.12
C TRP A 112 -1.06 -10.39 -5.52
N LEU A 113 0.18 -9.91 -5.61
CA LEU A 113 0.92 -9.79 -6.85
C LEU A 113 1.34 -11.17 -7.38
N THR A 114 1.56 -11.27 -8.69
CA THR A 114 2.18 -12.45 -9.30
C THR A 114 3.60 -12.69 -8.79
N LEU A 115 4.06 -13.94 -8.87
CA LEU A 115 5.45 -14.31 -8.61
C LEU A 115 6.43 -13.53 -9.50
N GLY A 116 6.06 -13.29 -10.76
CA GLY A 116 6.87 -12.53 -11.70
C GLY A 116 7.05 -11.08 -11.27
N ASP A 117 5.97 -10.41 -10.85
CA ASP A 117 6.03 -9.00 -10.46
C ASP A 117 6.73 -8.80 -9.13
N ARG A 118 6.53 -9.71 -8.16
CA ARG A 118 7.27 -9.69 -6.89
C ARG A 118 8.78 -9.80 -7.11
N LYS A 119 9.24 -10.62 -8.06
CA LYS A 119 10.68 -10.73 -8.41
C LYS A 119 11.27 -9.46 -9.03
N LYS A 120 10.46 -8.57 -9.60
CA LYS A 120 10.92 -7.28 -10.14
C LYS A 120 11.09 -6.23 -9.05
N MET A 121 10.50 -6.44 -7.86
CA MET A 121 10.50 -5.50 -6.74
C MET A 121 11.72 -5.63 -5.81
N THR A 122 12.85 -6.13 -6.34
CA THR A 122 14.10 -6.29 -5.58
C THR A 122 14.59 -4.97 -4.99
N GLU A 123 14.57 -3.88 -5.76
CA GLU A 123 14.93 -2.53 -5.28
C GLU A 123 13.98 -2.01 -4.19
N GLN A 124 12.76 -2.56 -4.10
CA GLN A 124 11.80 -2.24 -3.03
C GLN A 124 12.03 -3.09 -1.76
N GLY A 125 13.05 -3.95 -1.75
CA GLY A 125 13.40 -4.81 -0.63
C GLY A 125 12.61 -6.12 -0.59
N LEU A 126 11.92 -6.49 -1.68
CA LEU A 126 11.30 -7.80 -1.85
C LEU A 126 12.34 -8.73 -2.47
N ALA A 127 13.02 -9.49 -1.61
CA ALA A 127 14.23 -10.21 -1.98
C ALA A 127 14.34 -11.54 -1.22
N SER A 128 15.23 -12.43 -1.68
CA SER A 128 15.62 -13.61 -0.91
C SER A 128 16.25 -13.18 0.42
N GLU A 129 16.22 -14.06 1.42
CA GLU A 129 16.88 -13.79 2.70
C GLU A 129 18.38 -13.49 2.53
N ASN A 130 19.05 -14.22 1.62
CA ASN A 130 20.48 -14.00 1.34
C ASN A 130 20.74 -12.60 0.77
N LEU A 131 19.93 -12.13 -0.18
CA LEU A 131 20.10 -10.79 -0.74
C LEU A 131 19.81 -9.71 0.31
N ARG A 132 18.82 -9.90 1.18
CA ARG A 132 18.57 -8.96 2.31
C ARG A 132 19.75 -8.88 3.27
N LYS A 133 20.40 -10.01 3.56
CA LYS A 133 21.64 -10.06 4.36
C LYS A 133 22.76 -9.26 3.70
N LEU A 134 23.01 -9.50 2.40
CA LEU A 134 24.02 -8.74 1.64
C LEU A 134 23.76 -7.23 1.65
N ILE A 135 22.52 -6.81 1.38
CA ILE A 135 22.13 -5.39 1.43
C ILE A 135 22.31 -4.80 2.83
N SER A 136 22.08 -5.60 3.88
CA SER A 136 22.24 -5.20 5.29
C SER A 136 23.70 -5.20 5.77
N GLY A 137 24.66 -5.59 4.94
CA GLY A 137 26.08 -5.73 5.32
C GLY A 137 26.36 -6.96 6.19
N ASP A 138 25.53 -8.00 6.10
CA ASP A 138 25.75 -9.29 6.76
C ASP A 138 26.60 -10.21 5.85
N ASP A 139 27.89 -10.31 6.18
CA ASP A 139 28.89 -11.11 5.46
C ASP A 139 28.73 -12.64 5.68
N SER A 140 27.81 -13.09 6.54
CA SER A 140 27.62 -14.53 6.82
C SER A 140 27.05 -15.33 5.64
N GLY A 141 26.60 -14.66 4.57
CA GLY A 141 25.86 -15.25 3.45
C GLY A 141 26.70 -15.89 2.33
N VAL A 142 27.95 -15.47 2.10
CA VAL A 142 28.70 -15.87 0.89
C VAL A 142 29.56 -17.12 1.16
N LYS A 143 28.91 -18.29 1.14
CA LYS A 143 29.63 -19.56 0.96
C LYS A 143 29.50 -20.03 -0.49
N VAL A 144 30.64 -20.21 -1.14
CA VAL A 144 30.77 -20.66 -2.54
C VAL A 144 30.11 -22.03 -2.71
N GLY A 145 29.21 -22.19 -3.69
CA GLY A 145 28.66 -23.49 -4.09
C GLY A 145 27.13 -23.58 -4.33
N ASP A 146 26.36 -22.52 -4.07
CA ASP A 146 24.90 -22.49 -4.27
C ASP A 146 24.52 -21.52 -5.41
N ALA A 147 23.84 -22.03 -6.45
CA ALA A 147 23.45 -21.25 -7.62
C ALA A 147 22.56 -20.04 -7.29
N ASN A 148 21.70 -20.14 -6.26
CA ASN A 148 20.86 -19.02 -5.82
C ASN A 148 21.70 -17.91 -5.17
N LYS A 149 22.78 -18.27 -4.46
CA LYS A 149 23.71 -17.30 -3.87
C LYS A 149 24.54 -16.58 -4.91
N VAL A 150 24.85 -17.22 -6.04
CA VAL A 150 25.53 -16.57 -7.18
C VAL A 150 24.64 -15.49 -7.79
N ALA A 151 23.35 -15.78 -8.01
CA ALA A 151 22.41 -14.80 -8.52
C ALA A 151 22.22 -13.60 -7.57
N ASP A 152 22.06 -13.86 -6.28
CA ASP A 152 21.93 -12.80 -5.27
C ASP A 152 23.21 -11.94 -5.16
N GLY A 153 24.39 -12.55 -5.24
CA GLY A 153 25.66 -11.83 -5.29
C GLY A 153 25.79 -10.94 -6.53
N LEU A 154 25.36 -11.41 -7.69
CA LEU A 154 25.33 -10.61 -8.93
C LEU A 154 24.35 -9.43 -8.80
N LEU A 155 23.14 -9.66 -8.29
CA LEU A 155 22.17 -8.58 -8.05
C LEU A 155 22.75 -7.53 -7.09
N HIS A 156 23.36 -7.96 -5.99
CA HIS A 156 24.00 -7.03 -5.07
C HIS A 156 25.18 -6.27 -5.72
N SER A 157 25.94 -6.90 -6.61
CA SER A 157 27.03 -6.22 -7.33
C SER A 157 26.54 -5.13 -8.31
N VAL A 158 25.31 -5.27 -8.83
CA VAL A 158 24.70 -4.34 -9.78
C VAL A 158 23.96 -3.21 -9.07
N TYR A 159 23.10 -3.54 -8.10
CA TYR A 159 22.23 -2.59 -7.41
C TYR A 159 22.83 -2.02 -6.12
N GLY A 160 23.87 -2.66 -5.59
CA GLY A 160 24.49 -2.29 -4.33
C GLY A 160 23.53 -2.48 -3.15
N SER A 161 23.57 -1.51 -2.23
CA SER A 161 22.69 -1.45 -1.05
C SER A 161 21.57 -0.42 -1.18
N LYS A 162 21.42 0.19 -2.37
CA LYS A 162 20.45 1.24 -2.62
C LYS A 162 19.06 0.64 -2.83
N LEU A 163 18.08 1.19 -2.12
CA LEU A 163 16.68 0.77 -2.15
C LEU A 163 15.80 1.92 -2.62
N ARG A 164 14.63 1.59 -3.15
CA ARG A 164 13.65 2.50 -3.74
C ARG A 164 12.29 2.34 -3.07
N LYS A 165 11.71 3.43 -2.60
CA LYS A 165 10.33 3.51 -2.10
C LYS A 165 9.50 4.43 -3.01
N PRO A 166 8.55 3.90 -3.79
CA PRO A 166 7.55 4.74 -4.45
C PRO A 166 6.71 5.52 -3.41
N ILE A 167 6.43 6.79 -3.69
CA ILE A 167 5.67 7.67 -2.77
C ILE A 167 4.44 8.31 -3.41
N ASP A 168 4.24 8.13 -4.71
CA ASP A 168 3.15 8.70 -5.51
C ASP A 168 1.82 7.97 -5.33
N LYS A 169 1.20 8.11 -4.16
CA LYS A 169 -0.09 7.46 -3.86
C LYS A 169 -1.31 8.15 -4.47
N ILE A 170 -1.31 9.49 -4.55
CA ILE A 170 -2.45 10.27 -5.05
C ILE A 170 -2.28 10.64 -6.52
N ILE A 171 -1.05 10.92 -6.96
CA ILE A 171 -0.80 11.48 -8.29
C ILE A 171 -0.74 10.39 -9.37
N ALA A 172 -0.32 9.17 -9.01
CA ALA A 172 -0.13 8.05 -9.95
C ALA A 172 -1.36 7.79 -10.85
N ASP A 173 -2.56 7.78 -10.26
CA ASP A 173 -3.78 7.36 -10.95
C ASP A 173 -4.44 8.47 -11.81
N HIS A 174 -3.89 9.69 -11.84
CA HIS A 174 -4.59 10.86 -12.40
C HIS A 174 -3.91 11.56 -13.57
N GLY A 175 -2.86 10.93 -14.11
CA GLY A 175 -2.14 11.42 -15.28
C GLY A 175 -1.12 12.50 -14.93
N LEU A 176 -0.62 13.17 -15.97
CA LEU A 176 0.49 14.10 -15.86
C LEU A 176 0.19 15.25 -14.88
N TYR A 177 1.20 15.60 -14.10
CA TYR A 177 1.10 16.59 -13.05
C TYR A 177 2.17 17.66 -13.22
N THR A 178 1.83 18.94 -13.06
CA THR A 178 2.85 20.00 -12.97
C THR A 178 2.78 20.63 -11.58
N PRO A 179 3.91 20.87 -10.89
CA PRO A 179 3.90 21.58 -9.60
C PRO A 179 3.36 23.01 -9.69
N PHE A 180 3.25 23.57 -10.89
CA PHE A 180 2.58 24.85 -11.11
C PHE A 180 1.07 24.70 -11.26
N SER A 181 0.55 23.52 -11.58
CA SER A 181 -0.90 23.34 -11.76
C SER A 181 -1.69 23.57 -10.48
N MET A 182 -1.06 23.45 -9.31
CA MET A 182 -1.61 23.76 -8.00
C MET A 182 -0.84 24.91 -7.35
N ASN A 183 -1.51 25.78 -6.60
CA ASN A 183 -0.82 26.78 -5.78
C ASN A 183 -0.14 26.14 -4.55
N ASN A 184 -0.72 25.04 -4.07
CA ASN A 184 -0.23 24.29 -2.91
C ASN A 184 -0.02 22.82 -3.30
N ASN A 185 1.24 22.42 -3.41
CA ASN A 185 1.60 21.05 -3.77
C ASN A 185 1.41 20.09 -2.58
N PRO A 186 1.08 18.81 -2.82
CA PRO A 186 1.02 17.82 -1.77
C PRO A 186 2.40 17.63 -1.10
N MET A 187 2.37 17.52 0.21
CA MET A 187 3.49 17.16 1.06
C MET A 187 3.23 15.78 1.65
N TYR A 188 4.21 14.90 1.53
CA TYR A 188 4.16 13.55 2.08
C TYR A 188 4.95 13.55 3.40
N ILE A 189 4.37 12.98 4.44
CA ILE A 189 5.01 12.84 5.75
C ILE A 189 5.11 11.35 6.04
N LEU A 190 6.33 10.85 6.15
CA LEU A 190 6.64 9.45 6.37
C LEU A 190 7.19 9.26 7.78
N THR A 191 6.47 8.56 8.65
CA THR A 191 6.99 8.19 9.98
C THR A 191 7.65 6.82 9.89
N LEU A 192 8.92 6.75 10.32
CA LEU A 192 9.67 5.50 10.35
C LEU A 192 9.27 4.61 11.53
N PRO A 193 9.27 3.28 11.37
CA PRO A 193 9.09 2.35 12.48
C PRO A 193 10.30 2.31 13.42
N GLN A 194 10.14 1.66 14.58
CA GLN A 194 11.28 1.31 15.43
C GLN A 194 12.05 0.11 14.84
N SER A 195 13.32 -0.04 15.21
CA SER A 195 14.17 -1.12 14.67
C SER A 195 13.61 -2.52 14.96
N ASP A 196 12.97 -2.71 16.11
CA ASP A 196 12.36 -4.00 16.47
C ASP A 196 11.21 -4.42 15.55
N GLU A 197 10.57 -3.49 14.86
CA GLU A 197 9.45 -3.75 13.95
C GLU A 197 9.94 -4.22 12.56
N ILE A 198 11.18 -3.89 12.16
CA ILE A 198 11.69 -4.18 10.82
C ILE A 198 12.91 -5.09 10.78
N MET A 199 13.58 -5.31 11.91
CA MET A 199 14.82 -6.10 11.96
C MET A 199 14.57 -7.53 12.44
N THR A 200 15.34 -8.46 11.87
CA THR A 200 15.51 -9.83 12.34
C THR A 200 16.97 -10.08 12.69
N ALA A 201 17.21 -10.70 13.85
CA ALA A 201 18.54 -11.08 14.32
C ALA A 201 18.76 -12.58 14.20
N GLN A 202 19.99 -13.00 13.94
CA GLN A 202 20.35 -14.42 13.86
C GLN A 202 20.76 -14.98 15.23
N GLY A 203 20.52 -16.27 15.48
CA GLY A 203 21.17 -17.01 16.58
C GLY A 203 20.86 -16.54 18.01
N GLY A 204 19.74 -15.84 18.23
CA GLY A 204 19.40 -15.29 19.55
C GLY A 204 20.11 -13.98 19.90
N GLU A 205 20.79 -13.36 18.94
CA GLU A 205 21.45 -12.06 19.09
C GLU A 205 20.43 -10.91 19.19
N ALA A 206 20.87 -9.76 19.71
CA ALA A 206 20.05 -8.56 19.73
C ALA A 206 19.85 -7.99 18.31
N LYS A 207 18.66 -7.43 18.05
CA LYS A 207 18.37 -6.70 16.81
C LYS A 207 19.28 -5.47 16.71
N GLY A 208 19.84 -5.23 15.52
CA GLY A 208 20.59 -4.02 15.25
C GLY A 208 19.69 -2.79 15.18
N ASN A 209 20.25 -1.63 15.46
CA ASN A 209 19.62 -0.36 15.08
C ASN A 209 19.83 -0.15 13.59
N TYR A 210 18.89 0.55 12.95
CA TYR A 210 19.02 0.92 11.56
C TYR A 210 19.01 2.44 11.38
N LYS A 211 19.49 2.90 10.23
CA LYS A 211 19.39 4.29 9.77
C LYS A 211 19.24 4.28 8.25
N LEU A 212 18.42 5.19 7.72
CA LEU A 212 18.40 5.45 6.28
C LEU A 212 19.40 6.57 6.00
N ASP A 213 20.30 6.32 5.06
CA ASP A 213 21.40 7.22 4.69
C ASP A 213 21.33 7.53 3.19
N ASN A 214 22.07 8.54 2.74
CA ASN A 214 22.09 8.97 1.34
C ASN A 214 20.68 9.10 0.72
N LEU A 215 19.78 9.76 1.45
CA LEU A 215 18.42 10.01 0.95
C LEU A 215 18.48 10.84 -0.34
N GLU A 216 17.79 10.37 -1.37
CA GLU A 216 17.66 11.03 -2.65
C GLU A 216 16.20 10.96 -3.11
N LEU A 217 15.75 11.98 -3.84
CA LEU A 217 14.45 11.99 -4.48
C LEU A 217 14.62 11.74 -5.98
N GLU A 218 14.01 10.67 -6.45
CA GLU A 218 13.95 10.29 -7.85
C GLU A 218 12.58 10.66 -8.44
N TYR A 219 12.60 11.21 -9.65
CA TYR A 219 11.41 11.50 -10.42
C TYR A 219 11.73 11.64 -11.90
N GLU A 220 10.70 11.61 -12.73
CA GLU A 220 10.84 11.84 -14.16
C GLU A 220 9.95 12.97 -14.64
N THR A 221 10.45 13.73 -15.61
CA THR A 221 9.73 14.85 -16.20
C THR A 221 9.65 14.74 -17.71
N ILE A 222 8.59 15.31 -18.27
CA ILE A 222 8.43 15.55 -19.71
C ILE A 222 8.43 17.06 -19.92
N GLU A 223 9.38 17.58 -20.69
CA GLU A 223 9.44 19.00 -21.06
C GLU A 223 8.56 19.23 -22.29
N ASN A 224 7.40 19.88 -22.11
CA ASN A 224 6.49 20.25 -23.20
C ASN A 224 5.53 21.38 -22.75
N ASP A 225 5.70 22.58 -23.31
CA ASP A 225 4.90 23.76 -23.00
C ASP A 225 3.39 23.57 -23.18
N ALA A 226 2.99 22.94 -24.29
CA ALA A 226 1.58 22.74 -24.62
C ALA A 226 0.91 21.81 -23.61
N LEU A 227 1.61 20.74 -23.22
CA LEU A 227 1.15 19.77 -22.24
C LEU A 227 1.06 20.39 -20.84
N ALA A 228 2.09 21.14 -20.43
CA ALA A 228 2.11 21.81 -19.13
C ALA A 228 1.02 22.88 -19.02
N SER A 229 0.73 23.59 -20.13
CA SER A 229 -0.37 24.54 -20.23
C SER A 229 -1.73 23.86 -20.15
N GLU A 230 -1.91 22.71 -20.81
CA GLU A 230 -3.15 21.93 -20.73
C GLU A 230 -3.41 21.42 -19.32
N VAL A 231 -2.39 20.84 -18.67
CA VAL A 231 -2.47 20.40 -17.27
C VAL A 231 -2.84 21.58 -16.37
N SER A 232 -2.16 22.72 -16.50
CA SER A 232 -2.47 23.92 -15.71
C SER A 232 -3.89 24.43 -15.94
N ARG A 233 -4.38 24.37 -17.19
CA ARG A 233 -5.76 24.75 -17.54
C ARG A 233 -6.78 23.84 -16.85
N MET A 234 -6.54 22.53 -16.82
CA MET A 234 -7.46 21.58 -16.16
C MET A 234 -7.65 21.92 -14.67
N TYR A 235 -6.56 22.19 -13.95
CA TYR A 235 -6.66 22.56 -12.53
C TYR A 235 -7.23 23.97 -12.31
N SER A 236 -7.08 24.87 -13.29
CA SER A 236 -7.70 26.20 -13.24
C SER A 236 -9.21 26.14 -13.46
N THR A 237 -9.69 25.36 -14.43
CA THR A 237 -11.13 25.19 -14.71
C THR A 237 -11.85 24.35 -13.66
N GLY A 238 -11.10 23.54 -12.91
CA GLY A 238 -11.61 22.61 -11.92
C GLY A 238 -11.25 21.18 -12.25
N ARG A 239 -10.62 20.48 -11.30
CA ARG A 239 -10.17 19.09 -11.44
C ARG A 239 -10.42 18.33 -10.15
N SER A 240 -10.91 17.11 -10.27
CA SER A 240 -11.04 16.17 -9.16
C SER A 240 -10.06 15.02 -9.32
N LEU A 241 -9.39 14.65 -8.22
CA LEU A 241 -8.48 13.50 -8.12
C LEU A 241 -9.11 12.46 -7.21
N SER A 242 -9.39 11.27 -7.72
CA SER A 242 -10.03 10.15 -7.02
C SER A 242 -9.04 9.07 -6.57
N TYR A 243 -8.85 8.89 -5.27
CA TYR A 243 -7.86 7.95 -4.73
C TYR A 243 -8.48 7.06 -3.66
N LYS A 244 -7.84 5.93 -3.39
CA LYS A 244 -8.21 5.06 -2.26
C LYS A 244 -7.66 5.64 -0.97
N HIS A 245 -8.56 6.00 -0.07
CA HIS A 245 -8.22 6.41 1.29
C HIS A 245 -8.33 5.19 2.21
N VAL A 246 -7.25 4.89 2.92
CA VAL A 246 -7.17 3.78 3.86
C VAL A 246 -6.92 4.36 5.23
N THR A 247 -7.68 3.91 6.22
CA THR A 247 -7.54 4.34 7.61
C THR A 247 -7.46 3.12 8.51
N LEU A 248 -6.42 3.02 9.33
CA LEU A 248 -6.43 2.13 10.47
C LEU A 248 -7.39 2.70 11.53
N MET A 249 -8.56 2.09 11.67
CA MET A 249 -9.56 2.53 12.64
C MET A 249 -9.13 2.19 14.07
N ARG A 250 -8.76 0.93 14.29
CA ARG A 250 -8.34 0.43 15.58
C ARG A 250 -7.56 -0.87 15.45
N THR A 251 -6.79 -1.16 16.48
CA THR A 251 -6.19 -2.45 16.73
C THR A 251 -6.83 -3.06 17.97
N SER A 252 -7.39 -4.27 17.85
CA SER A 252 -7.98 -5.02 18.95
C SER A 252 -7.16 -6.28 19.25
N ASN A 253 -7.01 -6.62 20.53
CA ASN A 253 -6.34 -7.84 20.95
C ASN A 253 -7.41 -8.88 21.28
N TRP A 254 -7.32 -10.04 20.66
CA TRP A 254 -8.24 -11.15 20.84
C TRP A 254 -7.56 -12.25 21.64
N ASP A 255 -8.17 -12.59 22.76
CA ASP A 255 -7.71 -13.71 23.57
C ASP A 255 -7.98 -15.03 22.88
N LYS A 256 -7.08 -16.00 23.07
CA LYS A 256 -7.15 -17.30 22.41
C LYS A 256 -8.48 -18.04 22.62
N ASP A 257 -9.09 -17.89 23.80
CA ASP A 257 -10.31 -18.59 24.23
C ASP A 257 -11.60 -17.90 23.76
N LEU A 258 -11.51 -16.72 23.15
CA LEU A 258 -12.66 -15.96 22.69
C LEU A 258 -13.39 -16.71 21.57
N THR A 259 -14.72 -16.82 21.62
CA THR A 259 -15.51 -17.53 20.60
C THR A 259 -16.45 -16.63 19.81
N ILE A 260 -16.75 -15.44 20.34
CA ILE A 260 -17.58 -14.43 19.69
C ILE A 260 -16.89 -13.08 19.86
N VAL A 261 -16.73 -12.34 18.76
CA VAL A 261 -16.21 -10.97 18.76
C VAL A 261 -17.24 -10.05 18.15
N ASN A 262 -17.54 -8.94 18.82
CA ASN A 262 -18.39 -7.89 18.29
C ASN A 262 -17.56 -6.66 17.97
N GLU A 263 -17.57 -6.28 16.69
CA GLU A 263 -16.83 -5.14 16.18
C GLU A 263 -17.82 -4.09 15.65
N ASN A 264 -17.60 -2.80 15.99
CA ASN A 264 -18.43 -1.69 15.52
C ASN A 264 -17.55 -0.72 14.73
N ILE A 265 -17.85 -0.57 13.44
CA ILE A 265 -17.24 0.43 12.57
C ILE A 265 -18.21 1.59 12.41
N ASN A 266 -17.93 2.69 13.12
CA ASN A 266 -18.71 3.92 13.03
C ASN A 266 -17.87 5.08 12.47
N ILE A 267 -17.33 4.88 11.26
CA ILE A 267 -16.61 5.92 10.53
C ILE A 267 -17.50 6.38 9.37
N PRO A 268 -17.94 7.65 9.34
CA PRO A 268 -18.75 8.15 8.25
C PRO A 268 -17.91 8.28 6.97
N ARG A 269 -18.39 7.68 5.88
CA ARG A 269 -17.80 7.69 4.54
C ARG A 269 -18.90 7.78 3.49
N LYS A 270 -18.77 8.69 2.53
CA LYS A 270 -19.69 8.78 1.40
C LYS A 270 -19.55 7.58 0.47
N SER A 271 -18.36 6.97 0.42
CA SER A 271 -18.09 5.77 -0.38
C SER A 271 -17.13 4.82 0.35
N MET A 272 -17.65 3.99 1.26
CA MET A 272 -16.86 2.95 1.92
C MET A 272 -16.72 1.75 0.98
N SER A 273 -15.52 1.50 0.45
CA SER A 273 -15.24 0.41 -0.47
C SER A 273 -15.14 -0.93 0.24
N ALA A 274 -14.45 -0.99 1.39
CA ALA A 274 -14.30 -2.24 2.14
C ALA A 274 -13.92 -2.01 3.61
N ILE A 275 -14.16 -3.04 4.40
CA ILE A 275 -13.59 -3.20 5.74
C ILE A 275 -12.63 -4.38 5.68
N VAL A 276 -11.37 -4.17 6.07
CA VAL A 276 -10.30 -5.18 6.02
C VAL A 276 -9.77 -5.43 7.41
N LEU A 277 -9.80 -6.69 7.85
CA LEU A 277 -9.23 -7.12 9.13
C LEU A 277 -7.98 -7.95 8.84
N LEU A 278 -6.83 -7.44 9.27
CA LEU A 278 -5.54 -8.12 9.18
C LEU A 278 -5.16 -8.65 10.56
N PHE A 279 -4.75 -9.91 10.64
CA PHE A 279 -4.48 -10.59 11.89
C PHE A 279 -2.99 -10.90 12.01
N THR A 280 -2.35 -10.42 13.06
CA THR A 280 -0.91 -10.56 13.28
C THR A 280 -0.62 -11.12 14.67
N ASN A 281 0.58 -11.64 14.86
CA ASN A 281 1.11 -11.89 16.20
C ASN A 281 1.28 -10.55 16.93
N ARG A 282 1.19 -10.56 18.25
CA ARG A 282 1.52 -9.38 19.09
C ARG A 282 2.98 -8.97 18.94
N VAL A 283 3.85 -9.91 18.58
CA VAL A 283 5.27 -9.68 18.25
C VAL A 283 5.48 -10.07 16.79
N ILE A 284 5.87 -9.10 15.98
CA ILE A 284 6.10 -9.31 14.54
C ILE A 284 7.47 -9.97 14.36
N THR A 285 7.46 -11.25 13.99
CA THR A 285 8.65 -12.03 13.63
C THR A 285 8.87 -12.08 12.12
N ASN A 286 7.80 -11.92 11.34
CA ASN A 286 7.81 -11.93 9.89
C ASN A 286 6.81 -10.87 9.38
N SER A 287 7.26 -10.01 8.47
CA SER A 287 6.47 -8.92 7.92
C SER A 287 5.34 -9.39 7.01
N GLU A 288 5.45 -10.59 6.43
CA GLU A 288 4.50 -11.14 5.45
C GLU A 288 3.60 -12.24 6.04
N GLU A 289 3.56 -12.37 7.36
CA GLU A 289 2.78 -13.40 8.06
C GLU A 289 1.50 -12.84 8.69
N TYR A 290 0.37 -13.36 8.21
CA TYR A 290 -0.97 -13.02 8.65
C TYR A 290 -1.74 -14.28 9.06
N ILE A 291 -2.22 -14.28 10.29
CA ILE A 291 -2.70 -15.48 10.99
C ILE A 291 -4.17 -15.71 10.69
N TYR A 292 -4.57 -16.96 10.47
CA TYR A 292 -5.98 -17.33 10.46
C TYR A 292 -6.49 -17.61 11.89
N PRO A 293 -7.39 -16.79 12.46
CA PRO A 293 -7.82 -16.95 13.85
C PRO A 293 -9.01 -17.92 14.02
N ASN A 294 -9.13 -18.92 13.15
CA ASN A 294 -10.20 -19.92 13.18
C ASN A 294 -11.64 -19.35 13.13
N ILE A 295 -11.88 -18.35 12.28
CA ILE A 295 -13.21 -17.76 12.10
C ILE A 295 -14.11 -18.71 11.29
N ASP A 296 -15.29 -19.02 11.81
CA ASP A 296 -16.26 -19.87 11.12
C ASP A 296 -17.27 -19.05 10.30
N LYS A 297 -17.75 -17.94 10.89
CA LYS A 297 -18.84 -17.14 10.33
C LYS A 297 -18.79 -15.68 10.78
N VAL A 298 -19.18 -14.77 9.89
CA VAL A 298 -19.36 -13.34 10.19
C VAL A 298 -20.77 -12.92 9.83
N ASN A 299 -21.50 -12.36 10.79
CA ASN A 299 -22.79 -11.72 10.54
C ASN A 299 -22.59 -10.20 10.51
N LEU A 300 -23.16 -9.55 9.49
CA LEU A 300 -23.02 -8.11 9.27
C LEU A 300 -24.37 -7.43 9.43
N THR A 301 -24.45 -6.42 10.29
CA THR A 301 -25.62 -5.53 10.36
C THR A 301 -25.18 -4.14 9.94
N ILE A 302 -25.80 -3.62 8.87
CA ILE A 302 -25.51 -2.29 8.35
C ILE A 302 -26.79 -1.47 8.49
N GLU A 303 -26.72 -0.33 9.19
CA GLU A 303 -27.89 0.56 9.34
C GLU A 303 -29.13 -0.13 9.92
N GLY A 304 -28.92 -1.09 10.84
CA GLY A 304 -29.99 -1.88 11.44
C GLY A 304 -30.55 -3.00 10.56
N VAL A 305 -30.08 -3.14 9.32
CA VAL A 305 -30.43 -4.27 8.43
C VAL A 305 -29.45 -5.42 8.66
N PRO A 306 -29.88 -6.54 9.25
CA PRO A 306 -29.02 -7.70 9.42
C PRO A 306 -28.76 -8.37 8.07
N ASN A 307 -27.57 -8.95 7.93
CA ASN A 307 -27.13 -9.70 6.75
C ASN A 307 -27.23 -8.91 5.43
N ALA A 308 -26.99 -7.59 5.50
CA ALA A 308 -27.20 -6.65 4.40
C ALA A 308 -26.31 -6.88 3.15
N VAL A 309 -25.22 -7.64 3.29
CA VAL A 309 -24.30 -8.00 2.19
C VAL A 309 -24.38 -9.49 1.89
N PHE A 310 -24.35 -10.32 2.94
CA PHE A 310 -24.42 -11.78 2.84
C PHE A 310 -25.68 -12.26 3.54
N SER A 311 -26.68 -12.72 2.77
CA SER A 311 -28.01 -13.09 3.28
C SER A 311 -27.98 -14.13 4.41
N GLN A 312 -26.99 -15.03 4.39
CA GLN A 312 -26.78 -16.05 5.42
C GLN A 312 -25.53 -15.80 6.29
N GLY A 313 -24.95 -14.60 6.23
CA GLY A 313 -23.64 -14.30 6.80
C GLY A 313 -22.49 -14.78 5.91
N LEU A 314 -21.30 -14.25 6.14
CA LEU A 314 -20.09 -14.65 5.43
C LEU A 314 -19.48 -15.89 6.08
N HIS A 315 -19.35 -16.96 5.30
CA HIS A 315 -18.84 -18.25 5.76
C HIS A 315 -17.37 -18.44 5.37
N LYS A 316 -16.65 -19.28 6.13
CA LYS A 316 -15.22 -19.52 5.94
C LYS A 316 -14.77 -19.94 4.55
N ASN A 317 -15.62 -20.64 3.79
CA ASN A 317 -15.33 -21.05 2.42
C ASN A 317 -15.32 -19.90 1.41
N ARG A 318 -15.83 -18.71 1.78
CA ARG A 318 -15.87 -17.51 0.93
C ARG A 318 -14.79 -16.47 1.23
N PHE A 319 -14.07 -16.60 2.36
CA PHE A 319 -13.07 -15.60 2.75
C PHE A 319 -11.99 -15.37 1.69
N PHE A 320 -11.48 -16.45 1.08
CA PHE A 320 -10.47 -16.35 0.02
C PHE A 320 -11.01 -15.62 -1.22
N GLU A 321 -12.24 -15.93 -1.64
CA GLU A 321 -12.85 -15.31 -2.82
C GLU A 321 -13.07 -13.81 -2.63
N GLU A 322 -13.54 -13.39 -1.45
CA GLU A 322 -13.73 -11.97 -1.12
C GLU A 322 -12.40 -11.21 -1.06
N ALA A 323 -11.39 -11.80 -0.42
CA ALA A 323 -10.06 -11.18 -0.37
C ALA A 323 -9.42 -11.08 -1.76
N LYS A 324 -9.52 -12.15 -2.57
CA LYS A 324 -9.03 -12.16 -3.96
C LYS A 324 -9.76 -11.15 -4.82
N ARG A 325 -11.08 -11.04 -4.67
CA ARG A 325 -11.90 -10.06 -5.39
C ARG A 325 -11.47 -8.62 -5.11
N PHE A 326 -11.04 -8.33 -3.87
CA PHE A 326 -10.64 -7.00 -3.44
C PHE A 326 -9.18 -6.65 -3.76
N PHE A 327 -8.23 -7.52 -3.41
CA PHE A 327 -6.81 -7.19 -3.51
C PHE A 327 -6.15 -7.60 -4.83
N CYS A 328 -6.60 -8.67 -5.47
CA CYS A 328 -5.97 -9.14 -6.70
C CYS A 328 -6.35 -8.22 -7.85
N PRO A 329 -5.38 -7.62 -8.58
CA PRO A 329 -5.67 -6.81 -9.75
C PRO A 329 -6.48 -7.59 -10.77
N MET A 330 -7.46 -6.94 -11.42
CA MET A 330 -8.37 -7.62 -12.34
C MET A 330 -7.66 -8.33 -13.51
N CYS A 331 -6.50 -7.82 -13.94
CA CYS A 331 -5.68 -8.47 -14.96
C CYS A 331 -4.98 -9.75 -14.46
N GLU A 332 -4.75 -9.87 -13.15
CA GLU A 332 -3.99 -10.97 -12.53
C GLU A 332 -4.90 -12.07 -11.98
N LYS A 333 -6.19 -11.80 -11.75
CA LYS A 333 -7.16 -12.77 -11.19
C LYS A 333 -7.27 -14.12 -11.91
N SER A 334 -6.79 -14.20 -13.15
CA SER A 334 -6.79 -15.43 -13.97
C SER A 334 -5.40 -15.95 -14.31
N MET A 335 -4.35 -15.38 -13.73
CA MET A 335 -2.97 -15.82 -13.98
C MET A 335 -2.63 -17.05 -13.15
N ALA A 336 -1.81 -17.94 -13.70
CA ALA A 336 -1.45 -19.20 -13.04
C ALA A 336 -0.32 -19.04 -12.00
N ASP A 337 0.35 -17.88 -11.97
CA ASP A 337 1.53 -17.60 -11.15
C ASP A 337 1.23 -16.68 -9.95
N GLU A 338 0.01 -16.75 -9.41
CA GLU A 338 -0.40 -16.06 -8.19
C GLU A 338 0.47 -16.47 -7.00
N PHE A 339 1.04 -15.49 -6.28
CA PHE A 339 1.78 -15.77 -5.05
C PHE A 339 0.85 -16.22 -3.91
N MET A 340 -0.35 -15.63 -3.83
CA MET A 340 -1.37 -15.98 -2.84
C MET A 340 -2.23 -17.17 -3.32
N SER A 341 -1.80 -18.39 -2.98
CA SER A 341 -2.66 -19.56 -3.12
C SER A 341 -3.67 -19.68 -1.98
N ILE A 342 -4.75 -20.44 -2.17
CA ILE A 342 -5.74 -20.70 -1.10
C ILE A 342 -5.10 -21.35 0.14
N SER A 343 -4.10 -22.23 -0.06
CA SER A 343 -3.33 -22.86 1.03
C SER A 343 -2.49 -21.83 1.79
N ARG A 344 -1.81 -20.93 1.06
CA ARG A 344 -1.06 -19.83 1.67
C ARG A 344 -1.98 -18.90 2.46
N PHE A 345 -3.14 -18.57 1.89
CA PHE A 345 -4.12 -17.67 2.51
C PHE A 345 -4.55 -18.15 3.90
N PHE A 346 -4.85 -19.43 4.08
CA PHE A 346 -5.25 -19.96 5.39
C PHE A 346 -4.09 -20.33 6.32
N SER A 347 -2.84 -20.35 5.84
CA SER A 347 -1.67 -20.69 6.67
C SER A 347 -0.91 -19.46 7.17
N SER A 348 -0.65 -18.47 6.31
CA SER A 348 0.18 -17.30 6.64
C SER A 348 -0.21 -16.01 5.90
N GLY A 349 -1.32 -15.98 5.18
CA GLY A 349 -1.75 -14.85 4.35
C GLY A 349 -3.19 -14.40 4.61
N PHE A 350 -3.75 -14.68 5.79
CA PHE A 350 -5.17 -14.52 6.03
C PHE A 350 -5.57 -13.05 6.21
N ALA A 351 -6.62 -12.63 5.51
CA ALA A 351 -7.37 -11.42 5.84
C ALA A 351 -8.87 -11.70 5.77
N LEU A 352 -9.63 -11.07 6.65
CA LEU A 352 -11.07 -11.02 6.52
C LEU A 352 -11.42 -9.71 5.81
N VAL A 353 -11.99 -9.82 4.61
CA VAL A 353 -12.41 -8.69 3.78
C VAL A 353 -13.92 -8.69 3.65
N ILE A 354 -14.53 -7.56 3.98
CA ILE A 354 -15.93 -7.26 3.67
C ILE A 354 -15.92 -6.28 2.50
N ASP A 355 -16.10 -6.80 1.28
CA ASP A 355 -16.20 -5.96 0.07
C ASP A 355 -17.59 -5.30 0.04
N LEU A 356 -17.60 -3.97 0.14
CA LEU A 356 -18.81 -3.15 0.10
C LEU A 356 -18.99 -2.47 -1.26
N ARG A 357 -18.10 -2.75 -2.23
CA ARG A 357 -18.22 -2.19 -3.57
C ARG A 357 -19.39 -2.81 -4.31
N THR A 358 -20.10 -1.96 -5.06
CA THR A 358 -21.20 -2.37 -5.94
C THR A 358 -20.68 -3.18 -7.13
N THR A 359 -19.51 -2.81 -7.66
CA THR A 359 -18.86 -3.43 -8.81
C THR A 359 -17.46 -3.92 -8.42
N GLN A 360 -16.90 -4.85 -9.19
CA GLN A 360 -15.51 -5.31 -8.99
C GLN A 360 -14.48 -4.38 -9.63
N ASP A 361 -14.93 -3.34 -10.31
CA ASP A 361 -14.09 -2.38 -11.01
C ASP A 361 -13.68 -1.27 -10.05
N ASP A 362 -12.37 -1.06 -9.90
CA ASP A 362 -11.81 -0.02 -9.05
C ASP A 362 -11.76 1.37 -9.70
N THR A 363 -12.04 1.47 -11.00
CA THR A 363 -11.85 2.72 -11.77
C THR A 363 -13.01 3.71 -11.65
N THR A 364 -14.22 3.24 -11.32
CA THR A 364 -15.44 4.08 -11.34
C THR A 364 -15.88 4.56 -9.95
N GLY A 365 -15.20 4.10 -8.89
CA GLY A 365 -15.70 4.22 -7.52
C GLY A 365 -16.99 3.41 -7.34
N GLY A 366 -17.26 2.95 -6.13
CA GLY A 366 -18.44 2.09 -5.96
C GLY A 366 -18.73 1.64 -4.55
N GLY A 367 -18.05 2.21 -3.57
CA GLY A 367 -18.28 1.93 -2.17
C GLY A 367 -19.70 2.28 -1.72
N ARG A 368 -20.11 1.64 -0.63
CA ARG A 368 -21.40 1.89 0.00
C ARG A 368 -21.35 3.20 0.79
N LYS A 369 -22.36 4.05 0.60
CA LYS A 369 -22.54 5.25 1.42
C LYS A 369 -22.93 4.87 2.85
N ILE A 370 -22.13 5.30 3.81
CA ILE A 370 -22.36 5.10 5.25
C ILE A 370 -22.17 6.47 5.91
N VAL A 371 -23.26 7.22 6.02
CA VAL A 371 -23.25 8.58 6.59
C VAL A 371 -24.49 8.72 7.48
N ASN A 372 -24.36 9.34 8.65
CA ASN A 372 -25.47 9.59 9.59
C ASN A 372 -26.15 8.33 10.13
N THR A 373 -25.38 7.26 10.36
CA THR A 373 -25.92 6.03 10.94
C THR A 373 -25.75 6.08 12.47
N GLN A 374 -26.82 5.79 13.22
CA GLN A 374 -26.72 5.75 14.70
C GLN A 374 -25.79 4.61 15.18
N SER A 375 -25.64 3.56 14.36
CA SER A 375 -24.96 2.31 14.75
C SER A 375 -23.85 1.84 13.81
N GLY A 376 -23.54 2.55 12.72
CA GLY A 376 -22.46 2.15 11.81
C GLY A 376 -22.66 0.79 11.13
N VAL A 377 -21.54 0.09 10.94
CA VAL A 377 -21.49 -1.33 10.57
C VAL A 377 -21.14 -2.15 11.80
N LEU A 378 -22.04 -3.05 12.19
CA LEU A 378 -21.83 -4.00 13.28
C LEU A 378 -21.46 -5.35 12.70
N MET A 379 -20.40 -5.96 13.23
CA MET A 379 -19.94 -7.29 12.84
C MET A 379 -19.94 -8.19 14.06
N GLU A 380 -20.65 -9.32 13.96
CA GLU A 380 -20.54 -10.43 14.90
C GLU A 380 -19.71 -11.53 14.25
N ILE A 381 -18.53 -11.78 14.81
CA ILE A 381 -17.56 -12.76 14.30
C ILE A 381 -17.58 -13.97 15.23
N LYS A 382 -17.99 -15.12 14.69
CA LYS A 382 -17.97 -16.41 15.39
C LYS A 382 -16.69 -17.15 15.02
N LYS A 383 -15.91 -17.53 16.03
CA LYS A 383 -14.65 -18.25 15.87
C LYS A 383 -14.51 -19.38 16.86
N GLN A 384 -13.55 -20.26 16.59
CA GLN A 384 -13.13 -21.29 17.53
C GLN A 384 -11.95 -20.78 18.36
N ALA A 385 -11.70 -21.45 19.49
CA ALA A 385 -10.50 -21.18 20.27
C ALA A 385 -9.24 -21.39 19.41
N THR A 386 -8.23 -20.57 19.66
CA THR A 386 -6.90 -20.65 19.02
C THR A 386 -5.86 -21.07 20.05
N THR A 387 -4.63 -21.32 19.60
CA THR A 387 -3.51 -21.70 20.48
C THR A 387 -2.84 -20.49 21.13
N ALA A 388 -2.91 -19.33 20.47
CA ALA A 388 -2.29 -18.08 20.91
C ALA A 388 -3.26 -16.90 20.74
N ASP A 389 -2.97 -15.83 21.48
CA ASP A 389 -3.66 -14.55 21.33
C ASP A 389 -3.32 -13.93 19.98
N VAL A 390 -4.28 -13.22 19.40
CA VAL A 390 -4.13 -12.61 18.07
C VAL A 390 -4.37 -11.11 18.17
N GLN A 391 -3.60 -10.33 17.42
CA GLN A 391 -3.87 -8.92 17.23
C GLN A 391 -4.63 -8.71 15.92
N CYS A 392 -5.77 -8.04 15.97
CA CYS A 392 -6.59 -7.69 14.81
C CYS A 392 -6.45 -6.20 14.49
N ASN A 393 -6.00 -5.88 13.29
CA ASN A 393 -5.87 -4.52 12.78
C ASN A 393 -7.02 -4.26 11.80
N ILE A 394 -7.89 -3.30 12.13
CA ILE A 394 -9.12 -3.03 11.41
C ILE A 394 -8.94 -1.79 10.54
N PHE A 395 -8.94 -1.99 9.24
CA PHE A 395 -8.83 -0.95 8.23
C PHE A 395 -10.18 -0.65 7.60
N VAL A 396 -10.46 0.63 7.40
CA VAL A 396 -11.56 1.11 6.56
C VAL A 396 -10.96 1.67 5.28
N VAL A 397 -11.42 1.14 4.15
CA VAL A 397 -11.04 1.60 2.81
C VAL A 397 -12.21 2.34 2.20
N SER A 398 -11.98 3.56 1.73
CA SER A 398 -12.99 4.41 1.10
C SER A 398 -12.47 5.07 -0.17
N ASP A 399 -13.38 5.37 -1.09
CA ASP A 399 -13.07 6.22 -2.24
C ASP A 399 -13.08 7.68 -1.79
N ALA A 400 -11.99 8.40 -2.02
CA ALA A 400 -11.85 9.80 -1.67
C ALA A 400 -11.63 10.67 -2.90
N LEU A 401 -12.05 11.94 -2.81
CA LEU A 401 -11.92 12.94 -3.87
C LEU A 401 -11.24 14.19 -3.33
N LEU A 402 -10.12 14.58 -3.96
CA LEU A 402 -9.56 15.92 -3.83
C LEU A 402 -10.09 16.78 -4.96
N ASN A 403 -10.81 17.83 -4.61
CA ASN A 403 -11.35 18.78 -5.59
C ASN A 403 -10.50 20.03 -5.60
N PHE A 404 -10.12 20.46 -6.80
CA PHE A 404 -9.40 21.70 -7.06
C PHE A 404 -10.27 22.64 -7.88
N ALA A 405 -10.21 23.92 -7.56
CA ALA A 405 -10.83 24.99 -8.34
C ALA A 405 -9.88 26.20 -8.33
N ASN A 406 -9.70 26.84 -9.48
CA ASN A 406 -8.74 27.95 -9.62
C ASN A 406 -7.33 27.60 -9.10
N ARG A 407 -6.90 26.33 -9.26
CA ARG A 407 -5.59 25.79 -8.78
C ARG A 407 -5.45 25.67 -7.26
N ASP A 408 -6.49 25.99 -6.49
CA ASP A 408 -6.53 25.81 -5.04
C ASP A 408 -7.35 24.58 -4.67
N LEU A 409 -7.02 24.01 -3.50
CA LEU A 409 -7.82 22.95 -2.91
C LEU A 409 -9.19 23.55 -2.51
N SER A 410 -10.27 23.03 -3.07
CA SER A 410 -11.63 23.48 -2.78
C SER A 410 -12.32 22.62 -1.73
N SER A 411 -12.12 21.30 -1.78
CA SER A 411 -12.66 20.37 -0.78
C SER A 411 -12.01 19.00 -0.85
N ILE A 412 -12.04 18.29 0.28
CA ILE A 412 -11.73 16.86 0.37
C ILE A 412 -13.02 16.12 0.72
N GLN A 413 -13.30 15.03 0.02
CA GLN A 413 -14.47 14.19 0.29
C GLN A 413 -14.03 12.74 0.51
N TYR A 414 -14.61 12.08 1.50
CA TYR A 414 -14.37 10.67 1.86
C TYR A 414 -15.70 9.90 1.92
#